data_AF-H6QV98-F1
#
_entry.id   AF-H6QV98-F1
#
_cell.length_a   1.000
_cell.length_b   1.000
_cell.length_c   1.000
_cell.angle_alpha   90.00
_cell.angle_beta   90.00
_cell.angle_gamma   90.00
#
_symmetry.space_group_name_H-M   'P 1'
#
loop_
_entity.id
_entity.type
_entity.pdbx_description
1 polymer ?
#
loop_
_entity_poly.entity_id
_entity_poly.type
_entity_poly.pdbx_seq_one_letter_code
_entity_poly.pdbx_strand_id
1 'polypeptide(L)'
;MIRQGQIILEELLQMGPMDKLANICPKCFGPPVPGKTPDEPDYILCMDGNFQHRRHLSASQELHQSRKPTTLFISPAEVQEMELSMVSSQNTLAADETLDQCTEQHTAANDTRGAATWKACDDTGIFGLACRHDQILRLINIVQSGENEERQGNQLMFGTSVFHAYVHQWSCQLQYNPRLNNGWGMSDGEGMERIWAYLSPLISSLRYSTKTHRLVALDLRSSHHNDTGKTNSVRLLLDRGKQVEEAMKTALEKLKEIEDNFGHSTVYLADQWIRQRECQLSAMETESERDMMRQVEELVELEDQLRDTQ
;
A
#
# COMPACT_ATOMS: atom_id res chain seq x y z
N MET A 1 -21.24 -2.08 -24.95
CA MET A 1 -20.91 -3.16 -25.90
C MET A 1 -19.63 -3.92 -25.52
N ILE A 2 -18.55 -3.27 -25.07
CA ILE A 2 -17.26 -3.94 -24.78
C ILE A 2 -17.32 -4.86 -23.52
N ARG A 3 -18.01 -4.46 -22.45
CA ARG A 3 -17.98 -5.16 -21.14
C ARG A 3 -18.82 -6.43 -21.04
N GLN A 4 -19.97 -6.48 -21.70
CA GLN A 4 -20.73 -7.73 -21.81
C GLN A 4 -19.89 -8.79 -22.53
N GLY A 5 -19.12 -8.38 -23.55
CA GLY A 5 -18.18 -9.27 -24.23
C GLY A 5 -17.10 -9.82 -23.29
N GLN A 6 -16.59 -9.01 -22.35
CA GLN A 6 -15.60 -9.47 -21.38
C GLN A 6 -16.15 -10.49 -20.39
N ILE A 7 -17.35 -10.27 -19.85
CA ILE A 7 -18.00 -11.24 -18.94
C ILE A 7 -18.30 -12.54 -19.67
N ILE A 8 -18.84 -12.44 -20.88
CA ILE A 8 -19.09 -13.60 -21.74
C ILE A 8 -17.77 -14.32 -22.03
N LEU A 9 -16.67 -13.61 -22.28
CA LEU A 9 -15.36 -14.21 -22.50
C LEU A 9 -14.86 -14.94 -21.25
N GLU A 10 -14.98 -14.34 -20.07
CA GLU A 10 -14.59 -14.97 -18.80
C GLU A 10 -15.38 -16.25 -18.52
N GLU A 11 -16.68 -16.25 -18.78
CA GLU A 11 -17.55 -17.41 -18.65
C GLU A 11 -17.23 -18.50 -19.70
N LEU A 12 -17.07 -18.11 -20.97
CA LEU A 12 -16.76 -19.03 -22.06
C LEU A 12 -15.39 -19.70 -21.88
N LEU A 13 -14.40 -18.95 -21.39
CA LEU A 13 -13.06 -19.47 -21.13
C LEU A 13 -12.91 -20.11 -19.74
N GLN A 14 -13.98 -20.13 -18.93
CA GLN A 14 -13.98 -20.68 -17.56
C GLN A 14 -12.83 -20.12 -16.71
N MET A 15 -12.60 -18.81 -16.81
CA MET A 15 -11.46 -18.16 -16.17
C MET A 15 -11.55 -18.24 -14.64
N GLY A 16 -10.52 -18.83 -14.02
CA GLY A 16 -10.36 -18.86 -12.58
C GLY A 16 -9.92 -17.50 -12.00
N PRO A 17 -9.84 -17.37 -10.66
CA PRO A 17 -9.42 -16.12 -10.02
C PRO A 17 -8.04 -15.62 -10.50
N MET A 18 -7.10 -16.54 -10.68
CA MET A 18 -5.76 -16.23 -11.18
C MET A 18 -5.77 -15.79 -12.64
N ASP A 19 -6.58 -16.41 -13.50
CA ASP A 19 -6.70 -16.00 -14.91
C ASP A 19 -7.27 -14.59 -15.02
N LYS A 20 -8.22 -14.23 -14.15
CA LYS A 20 -8.78 -12.88 -14.09
C LYS A 20 -7.74 -11.85 -13.66
N LEU A 21 -6.88 -12.19 -12.68
CA LEU A 21 -5.75 -11.33 -12.30
C LEU A 21 -4.69 -11.26 -13.41
N ALA A 22 -4.41 -12.36 -14.11
CA ALA A 22 -3.51 -12.41 -15.25
C ALA A 22 -4.02 -11.55 -16.42
N ASN A 23 -5.33 -11.50 -16.63
CA ASN A 23 -5.94 -10.62 -17.63
C ASN A 23 -5.82 -9.12 -17.29
N ILE A 24 -5.62 -8.78 -16.01
CA ILE A 24 -5.28 -7.43 -15.55
C ILE A 24 -3.77 -7.19 -15.67
N CYS A 25 -2.96 -8.06 -15.09
CA CYS A 25 -1.51 -7.96 -15.09
C CYS A 25 -0.87 -9.32 -15.39
N PRO A 26 -0.63 -9.66 -16.67
CA PRO A 26 -0.02 -10.95 -17.02
C PRO A 26 1.43 -11.05 -16.52
N LYS A 27 2.07 -9.91 -16.27
CA LYS A 27 3.43 -9.83 -15.72
C LYS A 27 3.54 -10.31 -14.27
N CYS A 28 2.48 -10.15 -13.48
CA CYS A 28 2.46 -10.57 -12.07
C CYS A 28 1.79 -11.93 -11.89
N PHE A 29 0.70 -12.17 -12.63
CA PHE A 29 -0.19 -13.30 -12.37
C PHE A 29 -0.27 -14.29 -13.54
N GLY A 30 0.51 -14.05 -14.60
CA GLY A 30 0.67 -15.00 -15.69
C GLY A 30 1.48 -16.23 -15.29
N PRO A 31 1.75 -17.14 -16.24
CA PRO A 31 2.53 -18.35 -15.98
C PRO A 31 3.89 -18.02 -15.37
N PRO A 32 4.36 -18.84 -14.40
CA PRO A 32 5.62 -18.61 -13.74
C PRO A 32 6.77 -18.69 -14.76
N VAL A 33 7.72 -17.76 -14.63
CA VAL A 33 8.96 -17.79 -15.39
C VAL A 33 10.05 -18.47 -14.57
N PRO A 34 10.96 -19.25 -15.20
CA PRO A 34 12.09 -19.85 -14.49
C PRO A 34 13.02 -18.75 -13.97
N GLY A 35 13.57 -18.94 -12.77
CA GLY A 35 14.55 -18.02 -12.16
C GLY A 35 14.10 -17.35 -10.86
N LYS A 36 12.85 -17.52 -10.43
CA LYS A 36 12.39 -17.07 -9.11
C LYS A 36 13.14 -17.85 -8.01
N THR A 37 13.73 -17.14 -7.05
CA THR A 37 14.34 -17.77 -5.87
C THR A 37 13.28 -18.12 -4.81
N PRO A 38 13.53 -19.10 -3.93
CA PRO A 38 12.59 -19.46 -2.87
C PRO A 38 12.22 -18.28 -1.95
N ASP A 39 13.16 -17.36 -1.72
CA ASP A 39 13.00 -16.22 -0.82
C ASP A 39 12.36 -14.99 -1.50
N GLU A 40 12.13 -15.03 -2.82
CA GLU A 40 11.49 -13.92 -3.53
C GLU A 40 9.95 -13.96 -3.31
N PRO A 41 9.32 -12.82 -2.96
CA PRO A 41 7.87 -12.78 -2.80
C PRO A 41 7.17 -13.13 -4.12
N ASP A 42 6.06 -13.88 -4.03
CA ASP A 42 5.20 -14.18 -5.19
C ASP A 42 4.57 -12.92 -5.77
N TYR A 43 4.12 -12.02 -4.90
CA TYR A 43 3.39 -10.82 -5.28
C TYR A 43 3.84 -9.64 -4.45
N ILE A 44 4.07 -8.50 -5.12
CA ILE A 44 4.30 -7.21 -4.48
C ILE A 44 3.13 -6.32 -4.86
N LEU A 45 2.38 -5.91 -3.84
CA LEU A 45 1.16 -5.13 -3.95
C LEU A 45 1.33 -3.80 -3.20
N CYS A 46 0.66 -2.76 -3.69
CA CYS A 46 0.51 -1.49 -3.00
C CYS A 46 -0.96 -1.25 -2.69
N MET A 47 -1.22 -0.75 -1.49
CA MET A 47 -2.54 -0.51 -0.93
C MET A 47 -2.57 0.90 -0.38
N ASP A 48 -3.63 1.65 -0.67
CA ASP A 48 -3.77 3.00 -0.15
C ASP A 48 -5.24 3.45 -0.16
N GLY A 49 -5.59 4.38 0.72
CA GLY A 49 -6.90 5.00 0.85
C GLY A 49 -6.90 6.46 0.42
N ASN A 50 -7.76 6.82 -0.55
CA ASN A 50 -7.93 8.20 -0.99
C ASN A 50 -9.30 8.77 -0.60
N PHE A 51 -9.30 9.66 0.38
CA PHE A 51 -10.47 10.33 0.94
C PHE A 51 -10.96 11.55 0.12
N GLN A 52 -10.19 12.01 -0.87
CA GLN A 52 -10.64 13.06 -1.78
C GLN A 52 -11.77 12.56 -2.69
N HIS A 53 -11.75 11.26 -3.00
CA HIS A 53 -12.82 10.52 -3.64
C HIS A 53 -14.01 10.30 -2.68
N ARG A 54 -14.53 11.36 -2.06
CA ARG A 54 -15.82 11.31 -1.32
C ARG A 54 -17.01 11.57 -2.24
N ARG A 55 -18.21 11.16 -1.81
CA ARG A 55 -19.49 11.44 -2.47
C ARG A 55 -20.47 12.06 -1.47
N HIS A 56 -21.25 13.03 -1.92
CA HIS A 56 -22.25 13.67 -1.07
C HIS A 56 -23.54 12.85 -0.99
N LEU A 57 -24.08 12.72 0.23
CA LEU A 57 -25.34 12.04 0.49
C LEU A 57 -26.52 12.62 -0.32
N SER A 58 -26.51 13.94 -0.56
CA SER A 58 -27.53 14.63 -1.37
C SER A 58 -27.58 14.20 -2.84
N ALA A 59 -26.54 13.52 -3.34
CA ALA A 59 -26.49 12.96 -4.69
C ALA A 59 -27.11 11.54 -4.79
N SER A 60 -27.67 11.00 -3.70
CA SER A 60 -28.19 9.63 -3.60
C SER A 60 -29.52 9.35 -4.33
N GLN A 61 -30.07 10.29 -5.12
CA GLN A 61 -31.26 10.00 -5.93
C GLN A 61 -30.88 9.13 -7.14
N GLU A 62 -30.94 7.81 -6.95
CA GLU A 62 -30.68 6.83 -7.99
C GLU A 62 -31.83 6.81 -9.02
N LEU A 63 -31.54 7.19 -10.26
CA LEU A 63 -32.41 6.97 -11.41
C LEU A 63 -32.18 5.54 -11.93
N HIS A 64 -32.92 4.58 -11.35
CA HIS A 64 -32.86 3.14 -11.63
C HIS A 64 -31.56 2.42 -11.24
N GLN A 65 -31.69 1.27 -10.58
CA GLN A 65 -30.60 0.32 -10.35
C GLN A 65 -30.16 -0.30 -11.69
N SER A 66 -29.31 0.40 -12.43
CA SER A 66 -28.60 -0.21 -13.54
C SER A 66 -27.56 -1.16 -12.96
N ARG A 67 -27.86 -2.47 -12.97
CA ARG A 67 -26.89 -3.54 -12.70
C ARG A 67 -25.86 -3.59 -13.83
N LYS A 68 -25.03 -2.56 -13.96
CA LYS A 68 -23.79 -2.68 -14.72
C LYS A 68 -22.74 -3.27 -13.78
N PRO A 69 -22.28 -4.51 -14.01
CA PRO A 69 -21.23 -5.09 -13.20
C PRO A 69 -19.97 -4.21 -13.33
N THR A 70 -19.50 -3.72 -12.19
CA THR A 70 -18.14 -3.22 -12.03
C THR A 70 -17.22 -4.41 -11.84
N THR A 71 -16.11 -4.46 -12.57
CA THR A 71 -15.19 -5.60 -12.51
C THR A 71 -14.08 -5.41 -11.49
N LEU A 72 -13.77 -4.16 -11.14
CA LEU A 72 -12.70 -3.83 -10.19
C LEU A 72 -13.23 -3.50 -8.80
N PHE A 73 -14.47 -3.02 -8.68
CA PHE A 73 -15.07 -2.73 -7.38
C PHE A 73 -15.59 -3.99 -6.70
N ILE A 74 -15.18 -4.19 -5.45
CA ILE A 74 -15.75 -5.21 -4.57
C ILE A 74 -17.09 -4.69 -4.05
N SER A 75 -18.12 -5.53 -4.06
CA SER A 75 -19.43 -5.12 -3.57
C SER A 75 -19.45 -5.01 -2.03
N PRO A 76 -20.31 -4.16 -1.45
CA PRO A 76 -20.45 -4.08 0.00
C PRO A 76 -20.82 -5.40 0.67
N ALA A 77 -21.57 -6.27 -0.02
CA ALA A 77 -21.92 -7.59 0.48
C ALA A 77 -20.68 -8.50 0.61
N GLU A 78 -19.82 -8.53 -0.43
CA GLU A 78 -18.56 -9.28 -0.38
C GLU A 78 -17.61 -8.73 0.70
N VAL A 79 -17.57 -7.41 0.91
CA VAL A 79 -16.78 -6.80 2.00
C VAL A 79 -17.28 -7.26 3.36
N GLN A 80 -18.60 -7.26 3.58
CA GLN A 80 -19.19 -7.74 4.82
C GLN A 80 -18.94 -9.24 5.05
N GLU A 81 -18.98 -10.05 3.99
CA GLU A 81 -18.62 -11.48 4.07
C GLU A 81 -17.15 -11.68 4.46
N MET A 82 -16.23 -10.88 3.89
CA MET A 82 -14.82 -10.90 4.27
C MET A 82 -14.63 -10.54 5.75
N GLU A 83 -15.29 -9.48 6.23
CA GLU A 83 -15.26 -9.07 7.64
C GLU A 83 -15.74 -10.20 8.57
N LEU A 84 -16.89 -10.81 8.27
CA LEU A 84 -17.44 -11.93 9.03
C LEU A 84 -16.47 -13.13 9.07
N SER A 85 -15.78 -13.40 7.96
CA SER A 85 -14.79 -14.49 7.89
C SER A 85 -13.56 -14.25 8.78
N MET A 86 -13.11 -12.99 8.88
CA MET A 86 -11.98 -12.61 9.74
C MET A 86 -12.33 -12.80 11.21
N VAL A 87 -13.51 -12.30 11.63
CA VAL A 87 -14.02 -12.48 13.01
C VAL A 87 -14.19 -13.95 13.38
N SER A 88 -14.62 -14.79 12.43
CA SER A 88 -14.75 -16.23 12.68
C SER A 88 -13.40 -16.93 12.88
N SER A 89 -12.32 -16.42 12.28
CA SER A 89 -10.97 -16.99 12.34
C SER A 89 -10.23 -16.61 13.63
N GLN A 90 -10.53 -15.44 14.19
CA GLN A 90 -9.93 -14.92 15.43
C GLN A 90 -10.28 -15.72 16.68
N ASN A 91 -11.46 -16.34 16.73
CA ASN A 91 -11.86 -17.20 17.86
C ASN A 91 -11.00 -18.47 18.02
N THR A 92 -10.01 -18.69 17.14
CA THR A 92 -9.19 -19.91 17.07
C THR A 92 -7.70 -19.69 17.37
N LEU A 93 -7.20 -18.45 17.44
CA LEU A 93 -5.77 -18.15 17.60
C LEU A 93 -5.57 -17.13 18.72
N ALA A 94 -4.72 -17.46 19.71
CA ALA A 94 -4.38 -16.56 20.81
C ALA A 94 -3.55 -15.38 20.28
N ALA A 95 -3.87 -14.16 20.73
CA ALA A 95 -3.19 -12.92 20.40
C ALA A 95 -1.73 -12.93 20.91
N ASP A 96 -0.78 -12.68 20.01
CA ASP A 96 0.59 -12.30 20.36
C ASP A 96 0.68 -10.78 20.16
N GLU A 97 0.63 -10.04 21.27
CA GLU A 97 0.64 -8.57 21.32
C GLU A 97 2.07 -8.05 21.23
N THR A 98 2.67 -8.11 20.05
CA THR A 98 3.87 -7.30 19.74
C THR A 98 3.44 -6.10 18.90
N LEU A 99 2.92 -5.09 19.58
CA LEU A 99 2.55 -3.81 18.96
C LEU A 99 3.81 -3.05 18.57
N ASP A 100 3.90 -2.65 17.31
CA ASP A 100 5.07 -1.95 16.78
C ASP A 100 4.99 -0.43 17.08
N GLN A 101 6.12 0.12 17.53
CA GLN A 101 6.30 1.44 18.18
C GLN A 101 5.79 2.65 17.36
N CYS A 102 5.58 2.48 16.04
CA CYS A 102 5.18 3.55 15.13
C CYS A 102 3.69 3.58 14.78
N THR A 103 2.94 2.53 15.14
CA THR A 103 1.51 2.42 14.82
C THR A 103 0.70 3.51 15.54
N GLU A 104 1.12 3.90 16.75
CA GLU A 104 0.46 4.94 17.57
C GLU A 104 0.72 6.38 17.11
N GLN A 105 1.73 6.62 16.26
CA GLN A 105 2.15 7.99 15.89
C GLN A 105 1.67 8.45 14.51
N HIS A 106 1.08 7.56 13.71
CA HIS A 106 0.58 7.93 12.39
C HIS A 106 -0.94 8.01 12.36
N THR A 107 -1.45 9.23 12.45
CA THR A 107 -2.76 9.55 11.89
C THR A 107 -2.64 9.42 10.36
N ALA A 108 -3.37 8.49 9.74
CA ALA A 108 -3.59 8.51 8.29
C ALA A 108 -3.94 9.95 7.88
N ALA A 109 -3.40 10.44 6.75
CA ALA A 109 -3.44 11.85 6.35
C ALA A 109 -4.77 12.50 6.76
N ASN A 110 -4.73 13.22 7.88
CA ASN A 110 -5.91 13.74 8.54
C ASN A 110 -6.50 14.76 7.55
N ASP A 111 -7.57 14.42 6.83
CA ASP A 111 -8.37 15.44 6.16
C ASP A 111 -8.73 16.39 7.30
N THR A 112 -8.30 17.66 7.21
CA THR A 112 -8.42 18.70 8.25
C THR A 112 -9.88 19.06 8.59
N ARG A 113 -10.82 18.17 8.30
CA ARG A 113 -12.26 18.33 8.27
C ARG A 113 -12.89 17.45 9.35
N GLY A 114 -13.57 18.09 10.30
CA GLY A 114 -14.22 17.42 11.42
C GLY A 114 -15.42 16.56 11.04
N ALA A 115 -15.87 15.75 12.01
CA ALA A 115 -16.97 14.78 11.91
C ALA A 115 -18.27 15.29 11.24
N ALA A 116 -18.55 16.60 11.30
CA ALA A 116 -19.71 17.21 10.64
C ALA A 116 -19.66 17.14 9.11
N THR A 117 -18.47 17.17 8.49
CA THR A 117 -18.30 17.09 7.03
C THR A 117 -18.56 15.68 6.52
N TRP A 118 -18.19 14.67 7.31
CA TRP A 118 -18.39 13.25 7.00
C TRP A 118 -19.86 12.82 7.07
N LYS A 119 -20.66 13.42 7.97
CA LYS A 119 -22.12 13.18 8.06
C LYS A 119 -22.89 13.54 6.79
N ALA A 120 -22.35 14.43 5.95
CA ALA A 120 -22.94 14.82 4.67
C ALA A 120 -22.42 13.98 3.48
N CYS A 121 -21.60 12.96 3.75
CA CYS A 121 -21.04 12.06 2.74
C CYS A 121 -21.58 10.64 2.94
N ASP A 122 -21.87 9.96 1.84
CA ASP A 122 -22.31 8.56 1.83
C ASP A 122 -21.17 7.59 1.50
N ASP A 123 -20.19 8.02 0.69
CA ASP A 123 -18.84 7.42 0.62
C ASP A 123 -17.81 8.43 1.17
N THR A 124 -16.94 7.99 2.07
CA THR A 124 -15.88 8.84 2.66
C THR A 124 -14.56 8.78 1.89
N GLY A 125 -14.39 7.78 1.03
CA GLY A 125 -13.19 7.62 0.21
C GLY A 125 -13.24 6.38 -0.66
N ILE A 126 -12.11 6.08 -1.30
CA ILE A 126 -11.87 4.82 -2.01
C ILE A 126 -10.57 4.22 -1.48
N PHE A 127 -10.61 2.94 -1.14
CA PHE A 127 -9.43 2.14 -0.87
C PHE A 127 -9.07 1.36 -2.12
N GLY A 128 -7.80 1.37 -2.51
CA GLY A 128 -7.33 0.72 -3.73
C GLY A 128 -6.21 -0.27 -3.47
N LEU A 129 -6.17 -1.30 -4.30
CA LEU A 129 -5.12 -2.31 -4.36
C LEU A 129 -4.57 -2.36 -5.79
N ALA A 130 -3.25 -2.22 -5.93
CA ALA A 130 -2.56 -2.35 -7.20
C ALA A 130 -1.32 -3.24 -7.08
N CYS A 131 -0.86 -3.77 -8.21
CA CYS A 131 0.43 -4.49 -8.26
C CYS A 131 1.60 -3.53 -8.51
N ARG A 132 2.84 -4.02 -8.33
CA ARG A 132 4.10 -3.29 -8.64
C ARG A 132 4.24 -2.75 -10.08
N HIS A 133 3.34 -3.09 -11.00
CA HIS A 133 3.29 -2.61 -12.39
C HIS A 133 2.17 -1.57 -12.60
N ASP A 134 1.70 -0.96 -11.52
CA ASP A 134 0.68 0.09 -11.51
C ASP A 134 -0.63 -0.37 -12.18
N GLN A 135 -0.95 -1.66 -12.06
CA GLN A 135 -2.24 -2.21 -12.49
C GLN A 135 -3.18 -2.29 -11.30
N ILE A 136 -4.35 -1.67 -11.44
CA ILE A 136 -5.41 -1.66 -10.43
C ILE A 136 -6.02 -3.06 -10.38
N LEU A 137 -5.92 -3.71 -9.23
CA LEU A 137 -6.48 -5.04 -9.02
C LEU A 137 -7.90 -4.94 -8.46
N ARG A 138 -8.09 -4.17 -7.39
CA ARG A 138 -9.40 -4.00 -6.74
C ARG A 138 -9.55 -2.60 -6.17
N LEU A 139 -10.79 -2.15 -6.08
CA LEU A 139 -11.21 -0.91 -5.43
C LEU A 139 -12.36 -1.21 -4.47
N ILE A 140 -12.39 -0.51 -3.35
CA ILE A 140 -13.44 -0.62 -2.33
C ILE A 140 -13.86 0.79 -1.94
N ASN A 141 -15.17 1.03 -1.81
CA ASN A 141 -15.63 2.28 -1.22
C ASN A 141 -15.41 2.25 0.30
N ILE A 142 -14.84 3.32 0.85
CA ILE A 142 -14.77 3.50 2.29
C ILE A 142 -16.10 4.10 2.74
N VAL A 143 -16.79 3.42 3.67
CA VAL A 143 -18.06 3.85 4.24
C VAL A 143 -17.88 3.96 5.74
N GLN A 144 -17.84 5.19 6.28
CA GLN A 144 -17.74 5.50 7.71
C GLN A 144 -16.70 4.62 8.45
N SER A 145 -15.43 4.97 8.28
CA SER A 145 -14.28 4.23 8.83
C SER A 145 -14.31 4.15 10.36
N GLY A 146 -14.30 2.93 10.89
CA GLY A 146 -13.56 2.59 12.10
C GLY A 146 -12.38 1.73 11.68
N GLU A 147 -11.18 2.06 12.15
CA GLU A 147 -10.02 1.19 12.01
C GLU A 147 -10.14 0.10 13.07
N ASN A 148 -10.35 -1.15 12.65
CA ASN A 148 -10.10 -2.30 13.50
C ASN A 148 -8.73 -2.84 13.09
N GLU A 149 -7.74 -2.63 13.94
CA GLU A 149 -6.43 -3.25 13.79
C GLU A 149 -6.55 -4.72 14.13
N GLU A 150 -6.21 -5.59 13.17
CA GLU A 150 -5.94 -7.00 13.50
C GLU A 150 -4.84 -7.54 12.59
N ARG A 151 -3.69 -7.77 13.22
CA ARG A 151 -2.54 -8.46 12.63
C ARG A 151 -2.58 -9.90 13.10
N GLN A 152 -3.07 -10.83 12.28
CA GLN A 152 -2.76 -12.25 12.48
C GLN A 152 -2.83 -13.04 11.18
N GLY A 153 -1.67 -13.49 10.70
CA GLY A 153 -1.51 -14.29 9.49
C GLY A 153 -0.08 -14.17 8.94
N ASN A 154 0.76 -15.16 9.26
CA ASN A 154 2.21 -15.15 9.05
C ASN A 154 2.64 -15.43 7.58
N GLN A 155 2.06 -14.70 6.62
CA GLN A 155 2.39 -14.84 5.19
C GLN A 155 2.58 -13.50 4.46
N LEU A 156 2.42 -12.37 5.15
CA LEU A 156 2.52 -11.03 4.57
C LEU A 156 3.75 -10.31 5.10
N MET A 157 4.51 -9.70 4.19
CA MET A 157 5.54 -8.71 4.53
C MET A 157 4.99 -7.31 4.27
N PHE A 158 5.18 -6.41 5.22
CA PHE A 158 4.79 -5.01 5.08
C PHE A 158 5.99 -4.15 4.73
N GLY A 159 5.75 -3.09 3.97
CA GLY A 159 6.76 -2.11 3.63
C GLY A 159 6.13 -0.74 3.44
N THR A 160 6.82 0.29 3.90
CA THR A 160 6.42 1.68 3.70
C THR A 160 6.92 2.14 2.33
N SER A 161 6.11 2.84 1.54
CA SER A 161 6.57 3.33 0.25
C SER A 161 7.83 4.20 0.40
N VAL A 162 8.72 4.17 -0.61
CA VAL A 162 10.09 4.69 -0.46
C VAL A 162 10.11 6.19 -0.19
N PHE A 163 9.15 6.97 -0.70
CA PHE A 163 9.09 8.41 -0.40
C PHE A 163 8.58 8.68 1.02
N HIS A 164 7.70 7.84 1.55
CA HIS A 164 7.20 7.98 2.91
C HIS A 164 8.14 7.38 3.94
N ALA A 165 8.96 6.39 3.61
CA ALA A 165 9.85 5.74 4.57
C ALA A 165 10.74 6.74 5.32
N TYR A 166 11.29 7.74 4.63
CA TYR A 166 12.19 8.74 5.24
C TYR A 166 11.52 9.70 6.24
N VAL A 167 10.18 9.79 6.26
CA VAL A 167 9.49 10.59 7.28
C VAL A 167 9.30 9.82 8.59
N HIS A 168 9.55 8.50 8.59
CA HIS A 168 9.54 7.70 9.81
C HIS A 168 10.90 7.74 10.51
N GLN A 169 10.88 7.43 11.81
CA GLN A 169 12.09 7.20 12.58
C GLN A 169 12.97 6.12 11.93
N TRP A 170 14.29 6.25 12.13
CA TRP A 170 15.30 5.36 11.51
C TRP A 170 15.02 3.87 11.75
N SER A 171 14.54 3.59 12.94
CA SER A 171 14.08 2.32 13.46
C SER A 171 13.07 1.64 12.50
N CYS A 172 12.01 2.36 12.12
CA CYS A 172 11.00 1.93 11.15
C CYS A 172 11.53 1.89 9.73
N GLN A 173 12.46 2.77 9.37
CA GLN A 173 13.12 2.69 8.07
C GLN A 173 13.87 1.35 7.93
N LEU A 174 14.59 0.91 8.96
CA LEU A 174 15.28 -0.38 8.92
C LEU A 174 14.31 -1.56 8.73
N GLN A 175 13.16 -1.54 9.40
CA GLN A 175 12.19 -2.63 9.35
C GLN A 175 11.34 -2.63 8.07
N TYR A 176 10.91 -1.46 7.60
CA TYR A 176 9.85 -1.36 6.58
C TYR A 176 10.28 -0.66 5.29
N ASN A 177 11.47 -0.06 5.19
CA ASN A 177 11.89 0.58 3.94
C ASN A 177 12.25 -0.49 2.89
N PRO A 178 11.58 -0.52 1.71
CA PRO A 178 11.86 -1.48 0.64
C PRO A 178 13.29 -1.42 0.11
N ARG A 179 13.98 -0.27 0.25
CA ARG A 179 15.38 -0.10 -0.17
C ARG A 179 16.39 -0.74 0.77
N LEU A 180 15.99 -0.96 2.02
CA LEU A 180 16.84 -1.55 3.04
C LEU A 180 16.54 -3.03 3.26
N ASN A 181 15.44 -3.55 2.71
CA ASN A 181 14.96 -4.90 2.95
C ASN A 181 14.94 -5.75 1.68
N ASN A 182 15.25 -7.03 1.84
CA ASN A 182 15.24 -7.99 0.74
C ASN A 182 13.81 -8.31 0.28
N GLY A 183 13.67 -8.83 -0.94
CA GLY A 183 12.38 -9.25 -1.50
C GLY A 183 11.64 -8.17 -2.29
N TRP A 184 11.87 -6.88 -2.04
CA TRP A 184 11.14 -5.80 -2.73
C TRP A 184 11.69 -5.46 -4.12
N GLY A 185 12.95 -5.84 -4.39
CA GLY A 185 13.69 -5.43 -5.57
C GLY A 185 13.77 -3.91 -5.71
N MET A 186 13.58 -3.39 -6.92
CA MET A 186 13.57 -1.93 -7.17
C MET A 186 12.19 -1.28 -7.02
N SER A 187 11.21 -1.97 -6.41
CA SER A 187 9.85 -1.46 -6.24
C SER A 187 9.85 -0.25 -5.30
N ASP A 188 9.14 0.81 -5.68
CA ASP A 188 9.07 2.05 -4.90
C ASP A 188 7.87 2.12 -3.95
N GLY A 189 6.85 1.26 -4.15
CA GLY A 189 5.62 1.27 -3.37
C GLY A 189 4.63 2.39 -3.74
N GLU A 190 4.95 3.22 -4.73
CA GLU A 190 4.22 4.46 -5.08
C GLU A 190 3.15 4.25 -6.16
N GLY A 191 2.81 3.00 -6.47
CA GLY A 191 1.89 2.68 -7.56
C GLY A 191 0.48 3.25 -7.35
N MET A 192 -0.01 3.24 -6.10
CA MET A 192 -1.32 3.80 -5.78
C MET A 192 -1.36 5.32 -5.93
N GLU A 193 -0.31 6.03 -5.52
CA GLU A 193 -0.21 7.49 -5.72
C GLU A 193 -0.26 7.88 -7.19
N ARG A 194 0.44 7.13 -8.06
CA ARG A 194 0.37 7.32 -9.52
C ARG A 194 -1.05 7.09 -10.06
N ILE A 195 -1.73 6.07 -9.55
CA ILE A 195 -3.12 5.76 -9.92
C ILE A 195 -4.07 6.87 -9.45
N TRP A 196 -3.91 7.37 -8.22
CA TRP A 196 -4.70 8.47 -7.70
C TRP A 196 -4.51 9.76 -8.49
N ALA A 197 -3.28 10.09 -8.86
CA ALA A 197 -3.00 11.19 -9.75
C ALA A 197 -3.76 11.04 -11.09
N TYR A 198 -3.77 9.83 -11.67
CA TYR A 198 -4.48 9.53 -12.91
C TYR A 198 -6.02 9.63 -12.79
N LEU A 199 -6.58 9.25 -11.65
CA LEU A 199 -8.02 9.31 -11.35
C LEU A 199 -8.49 10.68 -10.84
N SER A 200 -7.57 11.54 -10.40
CA SER A 200 -7.86 12.85 -9.81
C SER A 200 -8.80 13.76 -10.63
N PRO A 201 -8.79 13.77 -11.98
CA PRO A 201 -9.71 14.60 -12.75
C PRO A 201 -11.18 14.23 -12.57
N LEU A 202 -11.47 13.01 -12.07
CA LEU A 202 -12.83 12.55 -11.80
C LEU A 202 -13.35 12.97 -10.42
N ILE A 203 -12.49 13.42 -9.51
CA ILE A 203 -12.86 13.71 -8.11
C ILE A 203 -13.98 14.75 -8.04
N SER A 204 -13.81 15.88 -8.73
CA SER A 204 -14.74 17.01 -8.64
C SER A 204 -16.11 16.67 -9.24
N SER A 205 -16.12 16.09 -10.45
CA SER A 205 -17.36 15.77 -11.17
C SER A 205 -18.14 14.63 -10.52
N LEU A 206 -17.46 13.61 -10.00
CA LEU A 206 -18.12 12.44 -9.41
C LEU A 206 -18.60 12.67 -7.98
N ARG A 207 -18.19 13.77 -7.34
CA ARG A 207 -18.63 14.13 -5.98
C ARG A 207 -20.14 14.34 -5.88
N TYR A 208 -20.75 14.82 -6.95
CA TYR A 208 -22.18 15.15 -7.05
C TYR A 208 -22.95 14.18 -7.95
N SER A 209 -22.30 13.12 -8.43
CA SER A 209 -22.94 12.11 -9.27
C SER A 209 -23.62 11.04 -8.43
N THR A 210 -24.64 10.39 -8.99
CA THR A 210 -25.28 9.19 -8.39
C THR A 210 -24.23 8.10 -8.17
N LYS A 211 -24.45 7.20 -7.21
CA LYS A 211 -23.57 6.05 -6.91
C LYS A 211 -23.25 5.23 -8.16
N THR A 212 -24.26 4.92 -8.96
CA THR A 212 -24.10 4.09 -10.16
C THR A 212 -23.19 4.76 -11.19
N HIS A 213 -23.43 6.04 -11.52
CA HIS A 213 -22.58 6.78 -12.46
C HIS A 213 -21.13 6.89 -11.99
N ARG A 214 -20.94 7.17 -10.70
CA ARG A 214 -19.61 7.26 -10.08
C ARG A 214 -18.83 5.95 -10.24
N LEU A 215 -19.43 4.84 -9.82
CA LEU A 215 -18.79 3.52 -9.89
C LEU A 215 -18.45 3.14 -11.33
N VAL A 216 -19.39 3.34 -12.27
CA VAL A 216 -19.15 3.07 -13.69
C VAL A 216 -18.04 3.94 -14.26
N ALA A 217 -18.00 5.24 -13.93
CA ALA A 217 -16.98 6.15 -14.44
C ALA A 217 -15.57 5.79 -13.93
N LEU A 218 -15.45 5.51 -12.63
CA LEU A 218 -14.18 5.09 -12.01
C LEU A 218 -13.72 3.76 -12.57
N ASP A 219 -14.62 2.79 -12.68
CA ASP A 219 -14.31 1.46 -13.18
C ASP A 219 -13.92 1.51 -14.68
N LEU A 220 -14.56 2.35 -15.50
CA LEU A 220 -14.18 2.58 -16.90
C LEU A 220 -12.79 3.21 -17.02
N ARG A 221 -12.54 4.27 -16.25
CA ARG A 221 -11.24 4.96 -16.25
C ARG A 221 -10.12 4.05 -15.77
N SER A 222 -10.38 3.25 -14.74
CA SER A 222 -9.45 2.25 -14.18
C SER A 222 -9.18 1.11 -15.16
N SER A 223 -10.20 0.62 -15.85
CA SER A 223 -10.04 -0.41 -16.91
C SER A 223 -9.13 0.11 -18.03
N HIS A 224 -9.37 1.36 -18.47
CA HIS A 224 -8.57 1.98 -19.52
C HIS A 224 -7.11 2.21 -19.09
N HIS A 225 -6.87 2.59 -17.83
CA HIS A 225 -5.53 2.65 -17.23
C HIS A 225 -4.83 1.29 -17.33
N ASN A 226 -5.52 0.22 -16.92
CA ASN A 226 -4.97 -1.12 -16.97
C ASN A 226 -4.68 -1.57 -18.42
N ASP A 227 -5.60 -1.34 -19.36
CA ASP A 227 -5.39 -1.68 -20.77
C ASP A 227 -4.19 -0.93 -21.39
N THR A 228 -4.00 0.33 -21.01
CA THR A 228 -2.84 1.12 -21.43
C THR A 228 -1.54 0.54 -20.85
N GLY A 229 -1.53 0.18 -19.57
CA GLY A 229 -0.36 -0.43 -18.93
C GLY A 229 -0.06 -1.86 -19.39
N LYS A 230 -1.08 -2.61 -19.84
CA LYS A 230 -0.89 -3.89 -20.55
C LYS A 230 -0.22 -3.68 -21.90
N THR A 231 -0.71 -2.73 -22.68
CA THR A 231 -0.16 -2.41 -24.01
C THR A 231 1.30 -1.96 -23.91
N ASN A 232 1.64 -1.15 -22.90
CA ASN A 232 2.99 -0.64 -22.68
C ASN A 232 3.90 -1.57 -21.85
N SER A 233 3.47 -2.80 -21.59
CA SER A 233 4.14 -3.74 -20.68
C SER A 233 5.60 -4.00 -21.04
N VAL A 234 5.88 -4.31 -22.30
CA VAL A 234 7.24 -4.61 -22.78
C VAL A 234 8.16 -3.42 -22.63
N ARG A 235 7.67 -2.22 -22.99
CA ARG A 235 8.42 -0.97 -22.83
C ARG A 235 8.73 -0.69 -21.36
N LEU A 236 7.73 -0.82 -20.49
CA LEU A 236 7.90 -0.62 -19.04
C LEU A 236 8.99 -1.55 -18.48
N LEU A 237 8.96 -2.84 -18.84
CA LEU A 237 9.94 -3.81 -18.37
C LEU A 237 11.34 -3.52 -18.92
N LEU A 238 11.46 -3.13 -20.19
CA LEU A 238 12.73 -2.73 -20.80
C LEU A 238 13.32 -1.51 -20.10
N ASP A 239 12.52 -0.48 -19.86
CA ASP A 239 12.97 0.75 -19.22
C ASP A 239 13.39 0.49 -17.77
N ARG A 240 12.64 -0.34 -17.03
CA ARG A 240 13.03 -0.79 -15.68
C ARG A 240 14.31 -1.63 -15.69
N GLY A 241 14.47 -2.54 -16.65
CA GLY A 241 15.69 -3.35 -16.79
C GLY A 241 16.93 -2.49 -16.97
N LYS A 242 16.87 -1.49 -17.87
CA LYS A 242 17.96 -0.52 -18.07
C LYS A 242 18.29 0.26 -16.80
N GLN A 243 17.28 0.69 -16.04
CA GLN A 243 17.50 1.40 -14.77
C GLN A 243 18.19 0.51 -13.75
N VAL A 244 17.81 -0.77 -13.66
CA VAL A 244 18.46 -1.75 -12.76
C VAL A 244 19.91 -1.97 -13.17
N GLU A 245 20.19 -2.16 -14.45
CA GLU A 245 21.54 -2.34 -14.98
C GLU A 245 22.44 -1.13 -14.67
N GLU A 246 21.94 0.09 -14.91
CA GLU A 246 22.70 1.31 -14.64
C GLU A 246 22.94 1.52 -13.12
N ALA A 247 21.94 1.25 -12.30
CA ALA A 247 22.07 1.31 -10.85
C ALA A 247 23.09 0.29 -10.33
N MET A 248 23.06 -0.94 -10.86
CA MET A 248 24.02 -1.99 -10.52
C MET A 248 25.44 -1.60 -10.91
N LYS A 249 25.63 -1.05 -12.13
CA LYS A 249 26.92 -0.56 -12.59
C LYS A 249 27.47 0.55 -11.69
N THR A 250 26.65 1.56 -11.39
CA THR A 250 27.03 2.67 -10.52
C THR A 250 27.41 2.18 -9.12
N ALA A 251 26.65 1.24 -8.56
CA ALA A 251 26.95 0.66 -7.25
C ALA A 251 28.26 -0.13 -7.24
N LEU A 252 28.53 -0.93 -8.28
CA LEU A 252 29.78 -1.68 -8.40
C LEU A 252 31.00 -0.77 -8.58
N GLU A 253 30.88 0.29 -9.37
CA GLU A 253 31.92 1.30 -9.51
C GLU A 253 32.23 1.98 -8.18
N LYS A 254 31.18 2.31 -7.40
CA LYS A 254 31.36 2.92 -6.07
C LYS A 254 31.99 1.96 -5.06
N LEU A 255 31.59 0.70 -5.05
CA LEU A 255 32.20 -0.33 -4.19
C LEU A 255 33.67 -0.51 -4.51
N LYS A 256 34.02 -0.54 -5.80
CA LYS A 256 35.42 -0.63 -6.25
C LYS A 256 36.23 0.60 -5.83
N GLU A 257 35.68 1.81 -5.98
CA GLU A 257 36.33 3.03 -5.52
C GLU A 257 36.63 2.99 -4.01
N ILE A 258 35.70 2.46 -3.21
CA ILE A 258 35.87 2.32 -1.76
C ILE A 258 36.96 1.30 -1.43
N GLU A 259 37.01 0.18 -2.15
CA GLU A 259 38.04 -0.85 -1.99
C GLU A 259 39.42 -0.31 -2.38
N ASP A 260 39.54 0.38 -3.51
CA ASP A 260 40.80 0.92 -4.03
C ASP A 260 41.36 2.04 -3.11
N ASN A 261 40.49 2.91 -2.59
CA ASN A 261 40.92 4.08 -1.79
C ASN A 261 41.08 3.80 -0.30
N PHE A 262 40.26 2.90 0.27
CA PHE A 262 40.19 2.68 1.72
C PHE A 262 40.48 1.23 2.12
N GLY A 263 40.62 0.29 1.17
CA GLY A 263 40.87 -1.12 1.44
C GLY A 263 39.67 -1.87 2.03
N HIS A 264 38.47 -1.32 1.95
CA HIS A 264 37.25 -1.93 2.47
C HIS A 264 36.56 -2.77 1.39
N SER A 265 36.56 -4.10 1.56
CA SER A 265 35.90 -5.02 0.64
C SER A 265 34.37 -5.00 0.80
N THR A 266 33.65 -5.46 -0.23
CA THR A 266 32.19 -5.59 -0.18
C THR A 266 31.72 -6.49 0.97
N VAL A 267 32.46 -7.56 1.28
CA VAL A 267 32.16 -8.48 2.39
C VAL A 267 32.27 -7.74 3.72
N TYR A 268 33.34 -6.96 3.92
CA TYR A 268 33.51 -6.17 5.13
C TYR A 268 32.37 -5.16 5.33
N LEU A 269 31.96 -4.46 4.26
CA LEU A 269 30.86 -3.49 4.31
C LEU A 269 29.51 -4.17 4.62
N ALA A 270 29.26 -5.35 4.07
CA ALA A 270 28.07 -6.14 4.38
C ALA A 270 28.03 -6.55 5.86
N ASP A 271 29.17 -7.00 6.41
CA ASP A 271 29.28 -7.34 7.83
C ASP A 271 29.06 -6.11 8.73
N GLN A 272 29.62 -4.95 8.36
CA GLN A 272 29.37 -3.70 9.08
C GLN A 272 27.90 -3.30 9.03
N TRP A 273 27.23 -3.47 7.89
CA TRP A 273 25.81 -3.19 7.75
C TRP A 273 24.94 -4.09 8.63
N ILE A 274 25.20 -5.39 8.63
CA ILE A 274 24.49 -6.36 9.50
C ILE A 274 24.66 -5.96 10.96
N ARG A 275 25.91 -5.71 11.39
CA ARG A 275 26.20 -5.31 12.76
C ARG A 275 25.50 -4.00 13.14
N GLN A 276 25.52 -3.00 12.26
CA GLN A 276 24.84 -1.73 12.49
C GLN A 276 23.34 -1.94 12.69
N ARG A 277 22.70 -2.73 11.82
CA ARG A 277 21.27 -3.05 11.94
C ARG A 277 20.95 -3.74 13.25
N GLU A 278 21.70 -4.79 13.61
CA GLU A 278 21.50 -5.53 14.86
C GLU A 278 21.59 -4.61 16.07
N CYS A 279 22.63 -3.77 16.15
CA CYS A 279 22.78 -2.82 17.24
C CYS A 279 21.60 -1.83 17.31
N GLN A 280 21.19 -1.27 16.17
CA GLN A 280 20.15 -0.26 16.12
C GLN A 280 18.75 -0.83 16.40
N LEU A 281 18.46 -2.05 15.96
CA LEU A 281 17.20 -2.73 16.28
C LEU A 281 17.17 -3.18 17.76
N SER A 282 18.30 -3.68 18.29
CA SER A 282 18.36 -4.10 19.71
C SER A 282 18.18 -2.95 20.70
N ALA A 283 18.61 -1.74 20.34
CA ALA A 283 18.37 -0.55 21.16
C ALA A 283 16.88 -0.17 21.24
N MET A 284 16.07 -0.58 20.26
CA MET A 284 14.61 -0.34 20.26
C MET A 284 13.84 -1.36 21.10
N GLU A 285 14.26 -2.64 21.09
CA GLU A 285 13.57 -3.72 21.83
C GLU A 285 13.69 -3.53 23.35
N THR A 286 14.69 -2.78 23.81
CA THR A 286 14.76 -2.39 25.22
C THR A 286 13.76 -1.27 25.51
N GLU A 287 12.76 -1.54 26.37
CA GLU A 287 11.77 -0.62 26.97
C GLU A 287 12.32 0.74 27.48
N SER A 288 13.65 0.90 27.49
CA SER A 288 14.40 2.05 27.98
C SER A 288 14.16 3.37 27.23
N GLU A 289 13.84 3.37 25.93
CA GLU A 289 13.66 4.64 25.20
C GLU A 289 12.32 5.31 25.51
N ARG A 290 11.24 4.51 25.68
CA ARG A 290 9.95 4.98 26.19
C ARG A 290 10.07 5.42 27.65
N ASP A 291 10.76 4.66 28.49
CA ASP A 291 10.98 5.07 29.89
C ASP A 291 11.83 6.34 29.98
N MET A 292 12.84 6.49 29.13
CA MET A 292 13.67 7.69 29.08
C MET A 292 12.87 8.88 28.54
N MET A 293 12.11 8.73 27.45
CA MET A 293 11.24 9.81 26.94
C MET A 293 10.16 10.19 27.95
N ARG A 294 9.53 9.21 28.63
CA ARG A 294 8.54 9.45 29.69
C ARG A 294 9.16 10.19 30.88
N GLN A 295 10.38 9.81 31.30
CA GLN A 295 11.11 10.50 32.35
C GLN A 295 11.49 11.94 31.94
N VAL A 296 11.87 12.16 30.68
CA VAL A 296 12.18 13.50 30.15
C VAL A 296 10.91 14.36 30.10
N GLU A 297 9.79 13.80 29.67
CA GLU A 297 8.50 14.50 29.63
C GLU A 297 8.02 14.87 31.04
N GLU A 298 8.09 13.95 32.00
CA GLU A 298 7.82 14.22 33.43
C GLU A 298 8.73 15.33 33.99
N LEU A 299 10.02 15.35 33.61
CA LEU A 299 10.96 16.37 34.06
C LEU A 299 10.67 17.75 33.46
N VAL A 300 10.23 17.82 32.20
CA VAL A 300 9.84 19.09 31.55
C VAL A 300 8.56 19.63 32.19
N GLU A 301 7.56 18.78 32.44
CA GLU A 301 6.33 19.19 33.15
C GLU A 301 6.62 19.70 34.56
N LEU A 302 7.53 19.04 35.29
CA LEU A 302 7.99 19.51 36.61
C LEU A 302 8.75 20.84 36.52
N GLU A 303 9.57 21.06 35.50
CA GLU A 303 10.28 22.33 35.30
C GLU A 303 9.29 23.48 35.02
N ASP A 304 8.28 23.25 34.19
CA ASP A 304 7.25 24.25 33.89
C ASP A 304 6.40 24.57 35.14
N GLN A 305 6.02 23.57 35.94
CA GLN A 305 5.34 23.78 37.22
C GLN A 305 6.19 24.55 38.25
N LEU A 306 7.51 24.34 38.24
CA LEU A 306 8.45 25.08 39.10
C LEU A 306 8.64 26.53 38.65
N ARG A 307 8.54 26.81 37.35
CA ARG A 307 8.60 28.17 36.80
C ARG A 307 7.31 28.96 37.07
N ASP A 308 6.15 28.30 37.05
CA ASP A 308 4.86 28.92 37.34
C ASP A 308 4.64 29.22 38.84
N THR A 309 5.49 28.66 39.72
CA THR A 309 5.42 28.84 41.18
C THR A 309 6.42 29.87 41.73
N GLN A 310 7.23 30.52 40.88
CA GLN A 310 8.11 31.66 41.22
C GLN A 310 7.51 32.99 40.77
#